data_AF-A0A2E3CWF3-F1
#
_entry.id   AF-A0A2E3CWF3-F1
#
_cell.length_a   1.000
_cell.length_b   1.000
_cell.length_c   1.000
_cell.angle_alpha   90.00
_cell.angle_beta   90.00
_cell.angle_gamma   90.00
#
_symmetry.space_group_name_H-M   'P 1'
#
loop_
_entity.id
_entity.type
_entity.pdbx_description
1 polymer ?
#
loop_
_entity_poly.entity_id
_entity_poly.type
_entity_poly.pdbx_seq_one_letter_code
_entity_poly.pdbx_strand_id
1 'polypeptide(L)'
;MSTQQFESIRPYQDDEVPGVIERLMQSDELVHAMIHVQFPLVPRYLEKPLARYMRYRIHKNLQDIRTVDDFQVRMSAFVESTIEKSMTEFTFDGQQHLQKGVPYVFISNHRDITLDSALLNYALMNAKLNTAEIAIGDNLLSNPLVSDLLRLNKSFVVNRSVSGVKAKYLALTELSHYISEANAEGRSVWIAQREGRAKDGFDITDPAIIKMLHIWQKKQGVSFAETINKLNIVPVSISYEYDPCDGLKATELQARASSDYVKQEGEDVESIMRGIALPKGRVHIQIGEPLKGEFADADQVAHALDAQIIENYRLFPPSFLAIEHLLSLGKAMQSLKDDSIAKLQAVASQAKESVAGLDSQELTRQAAEFSARLAHYPAQVQRYILEMYANPLLNKYDYSSR
;
A
#
# COMPACT_ATOMS: atom_id res chain seq x y z
N MET A 1 -32.11 5.93 7.03
CA MET A 1 -32.00 7.03 6.02
C MET A 1 -30.54 7.30 5.61
N SER A 2 -29.52 6.72 6.26
CA SER A 2 -28.09 6.87 5.86
C SER A 2 -27.64 5.92 4.73
N THR A 3 -28.32 4.80 4.49
CA THR A 3 -27.86 3.72 3.60
C THR A 3 -27.72 4.09 2.11
N GLN A 4 -28.49 5.08 1.62
CA GLN A 4 -28.41 5.54 0.22
C GLN A 4 -27.37 6.66 0.00
N GLN A 5 -26.97 7.38 1.05
CA GLN A 5 -26.22 8.63 0.88
C GLN A 5 -24.80 8.43 0.32
N PHE A 6 -24.23 7.23 0.46
CA PHE A 6 -22.88 6.89 0.01
C PHE A 6 -22.84 5.63 -0.85
N GLU A 7 -23.96 5.17 -1.41
CA GLU A 7 -24.07 3.89 -2.12
C GLU A 7 -23.04 3.72 -3.25
N SER A 8 -22.67 4.85 -3.89
CA SER A 8 -21.66 4.94 -4.95
C SER A 8 -20.22 4.67 -4.49
N ILE A 9 -19.91 4.93 -3.22
CA ILE A 9 -18.54 4.87 -2.69
C ILE A 9 -18.36 3.89 -1.54
N ARG A 10 -19.40 3.55 -0.78
CA ARG A 10 -19.28 2.73 0.42
C ARG A 10 -18.97 1.25 0.10
N PRO A 11 -18.38 0.51 1.06
CA PRO A 11 -18.31 -0.95 0.99
C PRO A 11 -19.69 -1.60 1.04
N TYR A 12 -19.74 -2.89 0.71
CA TYR A 12 -20.97 -3.67 0.84
C TYR A 12 -21.38 -3.86 2.30
N GLN A 13 -22.68 -3.98 2.52
CA GLN A 13 -23.32 -4.35 3.77
C GLN A 13 -23.76 -5.81 3.73
N ASP A 14 -24.02 -6.40 4.90
CA ASP A 14 -24.30 -7.83 5.06
C ASP A 14 -25.50 -8.31 4.22
N ASP A 15 -26.52 -7.47 4.02
CA ASP A 15 -27.68 -7.77 3.20
C ASP A 15 -27.38 -7.84 1.69
N GLU A 16 -26.31 -7.17 1.25
CA GLU A 16 -25.86 -7.16 -0.15
C GLU A 16 -24.95 -8.37 -0.47
N VAL A 17 -24.28 -8.94 0.53
CA VAL A 17 -23.25 -9.99 0.37
C VAL A 17 -23.75 -11.21 -0.40
N PRO A 18 -24.91 -11.82 -0.09
CA PRO A 18 -25.37 -13.02 -0.81
C PRO A 18 -25.51 -12.78 -2.33
N GLY A 19 -26.03 -11.61 -2.71
CA GLY A 19 -26.20 -11.24 -4.11
C GLY A 19 -24.87 -11.00 -4.83
N VAL A 20 -23.88 -10.42 -4.13
CA VAL A 20 -22.52 -10.23 -4.69
C VAL A 20 -21.82 -11.58 -4.88
N ILE A 21 -21.89 -12.47 -3.89
CA ILE A 21 -21.31 -13.81 -3.97
C ILE A 21 -21.91 -14.63 -5.11
N GLU A 22 -23.22 -14.53 -5.33
CA GLU A 22 -23.88 -15.19 -6.46
C GLU A 22 -23.33 -14.69 -7.80
N ARG A 23 -23.20 -13.37 -7.99
CA ARG A 23 -22.60 -12.79 -9.21
C ARG A 23 -21.17 -13.27 -9.42
N LEU A 24 -20.35 -13.26 -8.37
CA LEU A 24 -18.96 -13.72 -8.42
C LEU A 24 -18.87 -15.21 -8.80
N MET A 25 -19.74 -16.06 -8.23
CA MET A 25 -19.80 -17.47 -8.56
C MET A 25 -20.25 -17.76 -10.00
N GLN A 26 -21.05 -16.87 -10.59
CA GLN A 26 -21.56 -17.02 -11.96
C GLN A 26 -20.54 -16.54 -13.01
N SER A 27 -19.64 -15.62 -12.65
CA SER A 27 -18.66 -15.02 -13.56
C SER A 27 -17.69 -16.03 -14.19
N ASP A 28 -17.79 -16.19 -15.51
CA ASP A 28 -16.79 -16.93 -16.31
C ASP A 28 -15.43 -16.22 -16.32
N GLU A 29 -15.42 -14.88 -16.31
CA GLU A 29 -14.20 -14.09 -16.34
C GLU A 29 -13.35 -14.30 -15.07
N LEU A 30 -13.99 -14.39 -13.89
CA LEU A 30 -13.29 -14.72 -12.64
C LEU A 30 -12.65 -16.12 -12.72
N VAL A 31 -13.40 -17.10 -13.23
CA VAL A 31 -12.93 -18.48 -13.37
C VAL A 31 -11.73 -18.55 -14.30
N HIS A 32 -11.80 -17.89 -15.46
CA HIS A 32 -10.72 -17.86 -16.44
C HIS A 32 -9.49 -17.09 -15.93
N ALA A 33 -9.67 -15.96 -15.25
CA ALA A 33 -8.58 -15.21 -14.63
C ALA A 33 -7.81 -16.06 -13.60
N MET A 34 -8.53 -16.76 -12.71
CA MET A 34 -7.89 -17.65 -11.73
C MET A 34 -7.12 -18.81 -12.39
N ILE A 35 -7.63 -19.35 -13.49
CA ILE A 35 -6.94 -20.42 -14.26
C ILE A 35 -5.64 -19.89 -14.85
N HIS A 36 -5.67 -18.74 -15.52
CA HIS A 36 -4.48 -18.19 -16.16
C HIS A 36 -3.39 -17.83 -15.15
N VAL A 37 -3.77 -17.41 -13.95
CA VAL A 37 -2.82 -17.11 -12.87
C VAL A 37 -2.23 -18.38 -12.25
N GLN A 38 -3.06 -19.38 -11.95
CA GLN A 38 -2.60 -20.61 -11.29
C GLN A 38 -1.91 -21.58 -12.26
N PHE A 39 -2.30 -21.55 -13.54
CA PHE A 39 -1.83 -22.46 -14.57
C PHE A 39 -1.49 -21.68 -15.85
N PRO A 40 -0.44 -20.84 -15.83
CA PRO A 40 -0.09 -19.96 -16.95
C PRO A 40 0.29 -20.69 -18.24
N LEU A 41 0.64 -21.98 -18.14
CA LEU A 41 1.03 -22.83 -19.27
C LEU A 41 -0.04 -23.87 -19.64
N VAL A 42 -1.30 -23.66 -19.22
CA VAL A 42 -2.35 -24.65 -19.45
C VAL A 42 -2.67 -24.80 -20.95
N PRO A 43 -2.70 -26.03 -21.49
CA PRO A 43 -3.14 -26.26 -22.85
C PRO A 43 -4.65 -26.00 -23.03
N ARG A 44 -5.05 -25.38 -24.15
CA ARG A 44 -6.46 -24.99 -24.45
C ARG A 44 -7.48 -26.12 -24.29
N TYR A 45 -7.11 -27.37 -24.53
CA TYR A 45 -8.02 -28.51 -24.40
C TYR A 45 -8.34 -28.87 -22.93
N LEU A 46 -7.52 -28.44 -21.97
CA LEU A 46 -7.76 -28.61 -20.53
C LEU A 46 -8.51 -27.44 -19.89
N GLU A 47 -8.70 -26.32 -20.59
CA GLU A 47 -9.37 -25.13 -20.03
C GLU A 47 -10.80 -25.43 -19.58
N LYS A 48 -11.60 -26.15 -20.37
CA LYS A 48 -13.01 -26.48 -20.03
C LYS A 48 -13.15 -27.37 -18.79
N PRO A 49 -12.45 -28.52 -18.67
CA PRO A 49 -12.53 -29.32 -17.45
C PRO A 49 -11.95 -28.57 -16.24
N LEU A 50 -10.89 -27.79 -16.43
CA LEU A 50 -10.30 -26.98 -15.38
C LEU A 50 -11.24 -25.85 -14.91
N ALA A 51 -11.97 -25.21 -15.84
CA ALA A 51 -12.99 -24.22 -15.52
C ALA A 51 -14.14 -24.81 -14.70
N ARG A 52 -14.59 -26.04 -15.02
CA ARG A 52 -15.59 -26.74 -14.19
C ARG A 52 -15.06 -27.03 -12.78
N TYR A 53 -13.82 -27.49 -12.67
CA TYR A 53 -13.18 -27.73 -11.38
C TYR A 53 -13.00 -26.43 -10.57
N MET A 54 -12.53 -25.36 -11.21
CA MET A 54 -12.34 -24.05 -10.59
C MET A 54 -13.66 -23.45 -10.14
N ARG A 55 -14.73 -23.54 -10.96
CA ARG A 55 -16.07 -23.11 -10.57
C ARG A 55 -16.59 -23.88 -9.35
N TYR A 56 -16.42 -25.20 -9.32
CA TYR A 56 -16.76 -26.00 -8.14
C TYR A 56 -15.96 -25.56 -6.90
N ARG A 57 -14.65 -25.30 -7.06
CA ARG A 57 -13.79 -24.80 -5.99
C ARG A 57 -14.22 -23.43 -5.46
N ILE A 58 -14.51 -22.49 -6.36
CA ILE A 58 -15.00 -21.15 -6.02
C ILE A 58 -16.33 -21.28 -5.28
N HIS A 59 -17.28 -22.05 -5.82
CA HIS A 59 -18.56 -22.29 -5.18
C HIS A 59 -18.40 -22.86 -3.77
N LYS A 60 -17.62 -23.92 -3.60
CA LYS A 60 -17.37 -24.53 -2.28
C LYS A 60 -16.70 -23.56 -1.30
N ASN A 61 -15.86 -22.66 -1.78
CA ASN A 61 -15.16 -21.68 -0.94
C ASN A 61 -16.05 -20.49 -0.53
N LEU A 62 -16.96 -20.05 -1.42
CA LEU A 62 -17.78 -18.85 -1.21
C LEU A 62 -19.20 -19.15 -0.70
N GLN A 63 -19.70 -20.39 -0.84
CA GLN A 63 -21.09 -20.75 -0.52
C GLN A 63 -21.50 -20.48 0.93
N ASP A 64 -20.55 -20.46 1.87
CA ASP A 64 -20.82 -20.25 3.30
C ASP A 64 -20.75 -18.78 3.71
N ILE A 65 -20.32 -17.89 2.81
CA ILE A 65 -20.17 -16.46 3.07
C ILE A 65 -21.57 -15.82 3.02
N ARG A 66 -22.01 -15.25 4.14
CA ARG A 66 -23.31 -14.57 4.26
C ARG A 66 -23.16 -13.12 4.71
N THR A 67 -22.05 -12.80 5.38
CA THR A 67 -21.76 -11.48 5.92
C THR A 67 -20.40 -10.96 5.43
N VAL A 68 -20.16 -9.67 5.61
CA VAL A 68 -18.85 -9.04 5.37
C VAL A 68 -17.80 -9.66 6.29
N ASP A 69 -18.17 -10.00 7.53
CA ASP A 69 -17.28 -10.64 8.49
C ASP A 69 -16.82 -12.03 8.03
N ASP A 70 -17.74 -12.85 7.51
CA ASP A 70 -17.40 -14.17 6.92
C ASP A 70 -16.35 -14.02 5.80
N PHE A 71 -16.52 -12.99 4.96
CA PHE A 71 -15.57 -12.70 3.89
C PHE A 71 -14.21 -12.24 4.44
N GLN A 72 -14.18 -11.38 5.46
CA GLN A 72 -12.94 -10.95 6.12
C GLN A 72 -12.18 -12.12 6.75
N VAL A 73 -12.87 -13.07 7.39
CA VAL A 73 -12.24 -14.28 7.94
C VAL A 73 -11.58 -15.10 6.83
N ARG A 74 -12.24 -15.25 5.69
CA ARG A 74 -11.67 -15.94 4.51
C ARG A 74 -10.48 -15.17 3.93
N MET A 75 -10.56 -13.85 3.87
CA MET A 75 -9.47 -12.99 3.41
C MET A 75 -8.27 -13.09 4.34
N SER A 76 -8.48 -13.15 5.66
CA SER A 76 -7.40 -13.31 6.63
C SER A 76 -6.62 -14.60 6.41
N ALA A 77 -7.29 -15.72 6.16
CA ALA A 77 -6.62 -16.99 5.82
C ALA A 77 -5.85 -16.93 4.49
N PHE A 78 -6.35 -16.15 3.53
CA PHE A 78 -5.64 -15.91 2.27
C PHE A 78 -4.37 -15.07 2.49
N VAL A 79 -4.45 -14.01 3.31
CA VAL A 79 -3.31 -13.17 3.66
C VAL A 79 -2.28 -13.98 4.44
N GLU A 80 -2.70 -14.79 5.41
CA GLU A 80 -1.83 -15.71 6.15
C GLU A 80 -1.07 -16.65 5.20
N SER A 81 -1.77 -17.29 4.26
CA SER A 81 -1.12 -18.12 3.25
C SER A 81 -0.15 -17.34 2.35
N THR A 82 -0.45 -16.07 2.05
CA THR A 82 0.43 -15.21 1.25
C THR A 82 1.69 -14.86 2.02
N ILE A 83 1.58 -14.59 3.33
CA ILE A 83 2.71 -14.36 4.23
C ILE A 83 3.62 -15.59 4.22
N GLU A 84 3.07 -16.79 4.51
CA GLU A 84 3.84 -18.04 4.57
C GLU A 84 4.58 -18.38 3.27
N LYS A 85 3.99 -18.06 2.11
CA LYS A 85 4.54 -18.43 0.80
C LYS A 85 5.50 -17.42 0.21
N SER A 86 5.36 -16.14 0.55
CA SER A 86 6.04 -15.05 -0.16
C SER A 86 6.90 -14.16 0.73
N MET A 87 6.84 -14.31 2.05
CA MET A 87 7.65 -13.55 3.01
C MET A 87 8.53 -14.51 3.81
N THR A 88 9.79 -14.14 4.00
CA THR A 88 10.69 -14.90 4.88
C THR A 88 10.42 -14.61 6.36
N GLU A 89 9.91 -13.41 6.65
CA GLU A 89 9.49 -12.98 7.98
C GLU A 89 8.41 -11.91 7.83
N PHE A 90 7.33 -11.98 8.61
CA PHE A 90 6.38 -10.90 8.77
C PHE A 90 6.30 -10.52 10.24
N THR A 91 6.53 -9.24 10.55
CA THR A 91 6.46 -8.71 11.91
C THR A 91 5.60 -7.45 11.95
N PHE A 92 4.97 -7.20 13.09
CA PHE A 92 4.28 -5.94 13.35
C PHE A 92 4.44 -5.53 14.81
N ASP A 93 4.42 -4.23 15.07
CA ASP A 93 4.48 -3.64 16.42
C ASP A 93 3.67 -2.32 16.45
N GLY A 94 3.50 -1.74 17.64
CA GLY A 94 2.82 -0.47 17.88
C GLY A 94 1.33 -0.61 18.20
N GLN A 95 0.78 -1.83 18.22
CA GLN A 95 -0.62 -2.08 18.57
C GLN A 95 -0.99 -1.60 19.99
N GLN A 96 -0.02 -1.49 20.89
CA GLN A 96 -0.18 -0.95 22.25
C GLN A 96 -0.62 0.52 22.26
N HIS A 97 -0.42 1.26 21.17
CA HIS A 97 -0.89 2.64 21.05
C HIS A 97 -2.39 2.72 20.74
N LEU A 98 -3.02 1.60 20.39
CA LEU A 98 -4.41 1.52 19.97
C LEU A 98 -5.32 0.99 21.08
N GLN A 99 -6.56 1.48 21.09
CA GLN A 99 -7.58 1.11 22.06
C GLN A 99 -8.76 0.43 21.36
N LYS A 100 -9.31 -0.61 22.00
CA LYS A 100 -10.49 -1.31 21.49
C LYS A 100 -11.70 -0.38 21.50
N GLY A 101 -12.48 -0.42 20.41
CA GLY A 101 -13.69 0.40 20.24
C GLY A 101 -13.41 1.85 19.87
N VAL A 102 -12.15 2.27 19.76
CA VAL A 102 -11.79 3.60 19.25
C VAL A 102 -11.58 3.50 17.72
N PRO A 103 -12.26 4.34 16.92
CA PRO A 103 -12.02 4.45 15.49
C PRO A 103 -10.75 5.25 15.22
N TYR A 104 -10.01 4.84 14.18
CA TYR A 104 -8.77 5.46 13.76
C TYR A 104 -8.77 5.72 12.24
N VAL A 105 -8.18 6.83 11.83
CA VAL A 105 -7.78 7.06 10.43
C VAL A 105 -6.31 6.69 10.30
N PHE A 106 -6.04 5.48 9.81
CA PHE A 106 -4.68 5.02 9.51
C PHE A 106 -4.18 5.66 8.23
N ILE A 107 -3.00 6.28 8.29
CA ILE A 107 -2.33 6.87 7.12
C ILE A 107 -0.96 6.22 6.97
N SER A 108 -0.69 5.59 5.84
CA SER A 108 0.57 4.89 5.61
C SER A 108 1.31 5.31 4.36
N ASN A 109 2.61 5.03 4.34
CA ASN A 109 3.29 4.90 3.06
C ASN A 109 2.67 3.75 2.25
N HIS A 110 2.87 3.76 0.93
CA HIS A 110 2.18 2.84 0.03
C HIS A 110 3.14 2.26 -0.99
N ARG A 111 3.46 0.99 -0.85
CA ARG A 111 4.42 0.24 -1.68
C ARG A 111 3.71 -0.77 -2.57
N ASP A 112 2.72 -1.48 -2.07
CA ASP A 112 1.92 -2.47 -2.82
C ASP A 112 0.46 -2.03 -2.93
N ILE A 113 -0.17 -2.22 -4.11
CA ILE A 113 -1.55 -1.76 -4.36
C ILE A 113 -2.55 -2.32 -3.33
N THR A 114 -2.46 -3.62 -3.01
CA THR A 114 -3.49 -4.30 -2.21
C THR A 114 -2.96 -4.83 -0.90
N LEU A 115 -1.70 -5.29 -0.90
CA LEU A 115 -1.16 -6.03 0.23
C LEU A 115 -0.90 -5.14 1.44
N ASP A 116 -0.58 -3.86 1.24
CA ASP A 116 -0.35 -2.91 2.32
C ASP A 116 -1.52 -2.85 3.32
N SER A 117 -2.72 -2.59 2.80
CA SER A 117 -3.95 -2.54 3.59
C SER A 117 -4.35 -3.92 4.15
N ALA A 118 -4.09 -4.99 3.39
CA ALA A 118 -4.42 -6.35 3.81
C ALA A 118 -3.54 -6.81 4.99
N LEU A 119 -2.25 -6.50 4.97
CA LEU A 119 -1.32 -6.80 6.06
C LEU A 119 -1.60 -5.96 7.30
N LEU A 120 -1.97 -4.68 7.14
CA LEU A 120 -2.41 -3.86 8.27
C LEU A 120 -3.65 -4.48 8.92
N ASN A 121 -4.67 -4.82 8.14
CA ASN A 121 -5.88 -5.46 8.67
C ASN A 121 -5.58 -6.81 9.33
N TYR A 122 -4.67 -7.61 8.75
CA TYR A 122 -4.21 -8.85 9.38
C TYR A 122 -3.50 -8.59 10.73
N ALA A 123 -2.66 -7.56 10.84
CA ALA A 123 -2.04 -7.17 12.10
C ALA A 123 -3.08 -6.71 13.14
N LEU A 124 -4.06 -5.90 12.74
CA LEU A 124 -5.16 -5.44 13.60
C LEU A 124 -6.00 -6.63 14.11
N MET A 125 -6.33 -7.58 13.24
CA MET A 125 -7.07 -8.80 13.62
C MET A 125 -6.29 -9.64 14.63
N ASN A 126 -4.99 -9.85 14.42
CA ASN A 126 -4.13 -10.56 15.37
C ASN A 126 -4.05 -9.85 16.73
N ALA A 127 -4.09 -8.51 16.73
CA ALA A 127 -4.17 -7.69 17.94
C ALA A 127 -5.58 -7.64 18.57
N LYS A 128 -6.58 -8.36 18.01
CA LYS A 128 -7.99 -8.34 18.42
C LYS A 128 -8.61 -6.94 18.38
N LEU A 129 -8.23 -6.15 17.37
CA LEU A 129 -8.77 -4.84 17.04
C LEU A 129 -9.67 -4.94 15.80
N ASN A 130 -10.51 -3.93 15.59
CA ASN A 130 -11.34 -3.84 14.39
C ASN A 130 -10.47 -3.56 13.15
N THR A 131 -10.77 -4.22 12.04
CA THR A 131 -10.19 -3.92 10.72
C THR A 131 -10.57 -2.53 10.24
N ALA A 132 -9.73 -1.90 9.44
CA ALA A 132 -10.01 -0.66 8.76
C ALA A 132 -10.70 -0.90 7.40
N GLU A 133 -11.58 0.01 7.01
CA GLU A 133 -12.08 0.13 5.65
C GLU A 133 -11.03 0.77 4.74
N ILE A 134 -10.96 0.35 3.48
CA ILE A 134 -9.78 0.59 2.64
C ILE A 134 -10.13 1.60 1.54
N ALA A 135 -9.45 2.74 1.48
CA ALA A 135 -9.60 3.66 0.36
C ALA A 135 -8.95 3.11 -0.91
N ILE A 136 -9.73 2.95 -1.97
CA ILE A 136 -9.24 2.52 -3.29
C ILE A 136 -9.58 3.54 -4.38
N GLY A 137 -8.73 3.64 -5.40
CA GLY A 137 -9.00 4.52 -6.54
C GLY A 137 -10.05 3.93 -7.48
N ASP A 138 -10.83 4.79 -8.13
CA ASP A 138 -11.79 4.42 -9.17
C ASP A 138 -11.15 3.71 -10.38
N ASN A 139 -9.85 3.88 -10.60
CA ASN A 139 -9.08 3.17 -11.64
C ASN A 139 -9.11 1.64 -11.49
N LEU A 140 -9.27 1.12 -10.27
CA LEU A 140 -9.34 -0.33 -10.02
C LEU A 140 -10.74 -0.91 -10.26
N LEU A 141 -11.74 -0.05 -10.51
CA LEU A 141 -13.15 -0.43 -10.59
C LEU A 141 -13.66 -0.56 -12.02
N SER A 142 -12.79 -0.41 -13.02
CA SER A 142 -13.14 -0.62 -14.43
C SER A 142 -13.64 -2.05 -14.68
N ASN A 143 -13.12 -3.02 -13.93
CA ASN A 143 -13.61 -4.40 -13.93
C ASN A 143 -14.65 -4.60 -12.81
N PRO A 144 -15.93 -4.92 -13.14
CA PRO A 144 -16.98 -5.12 -12.15
C PRO A 144 -16.67 -6.19 -11.10
N LEU A 145 -15.90 -7.22 -11.44
CA LEU A 145 -15.56 -8.32 -10.52
C LEU A 145 -14.51 -7.88 -9.50
N VAL A 146 -13.51 -7.13 -9.95
CA VAL A 146 -12.51 -6.52 -9.07
C VAL A 146 -13.19 -5.52 -8.14
N SER A 147 -14.12 -4.72 -8.67
CA SER A 147 -14.96 -3.82 -7.89
C SER A 147 -15.76 -4.57 -6.81
N ASP A 148 -16.46 -5.64 -7.19
CA ASP A 148 -17.27 -6.46 -6.28
C ASP A 148 -16.39 -7.04 -5.15
N LEU A 149 -15.22 -7.61 -5.48
CA LEU A 149 -14.29 -8.20 -4.51
C LEU A 149 -13.69 -7.17 -3.55
N LEU A 150 -13.27 -6.02 -4.06
CA LEU A 150 -12.67 -4.98 -3.22
C LEU A 150 -13.71 -4.38 -2.27
N ARG A 151 -14.95 -4.12 -2.75
CA ARG A 151 -16.04 -3.60 -1.90
C ARG A 151 -16.53 -4.61 -0.87
N LEU A 152 -16.50 -5.92 -1.18
CA LEU A 152 -16.70 -6.98 -0.18
C LEU A 152 -15.59 -6.97 0.87
N ASN A 153 -14.37 -6.64 0.46
CA ASN A 153 -13.22 -6.50 1.35
C ASN A 153 -13.19 -5.15 2.10
N LYS A 154 -14.35 -4.59 2.45
CA LYS A 154 -14.47 -3.29 3.15
C LYS A 154 -13.81 -2.11 2.43
N SER A 155 -13.65 -2.15 1.10
CA SER A 155 -13.07 -1.02 0.37
C SER A 155 -14.12 0.03 0.00
N PHE A 156 -13.78 1.30 0.18
CA PHE A 156 -14.55 2.45 -0.28
C PHE A 156 -13.83 3.21 -1.40
N VAL A 157 -14.62 3.80 -2.30
CA VAL A 157 -14.15 4.35 -3.57
C VAL A 157 -13.77 5.82 -3.43
N VAL A 158 -12.58 6.15 -3.90
CA VAL A 158 -12.10 7.51 -4.10
C VAL A 158 -12.26 7.85 -5.59
N ASN A 159 -13.23 8.69 -5.92
CA ASN A 159 -13.50 9.16 -7.29
C ASN A 159 -12.48 10.22 -7.71
N ARG A 160 -11.55 9.86 -8.59
CA ARG A 160 -10.42 10.71 -9.03
C ARG A 160 -10.55 11.16 -10.49
N SER A 161 -11.24 10.35 -11.29
CA SER A 161 -11.39 10.53 -12.73
C SER A 161 -12.42 11.61 -13.09
N VAL A 162 -13.03 12.27 -12.11
CA VAL A 162 -14.01 13.35 -12.33
C VAL A 162 -13.35 14.60 -12.92
N SER A 163 -13.92 15.08 -14.01
CA SER A 163 -13.42 16.25 -14.74
C SER A 163 -14.04 17.55 -14.22
N GLY A 164 -13.21 18.58 -14.07
CA GLY A 164 -13.62 19.91 -13.64
C GLY A 164 -13.54 20.14 -12.12
N VAL A 165 -13.17 21.37 -11.74
CA VAL A 165 -12.91 21.77 -10.35
C VAL A 165 -14.13 21.54 -9.44
N LYS A 166 -15.33 21.89 -9.91
CA LYS A 166 -16.57 21.74 -9.14
C LYS A 166 -16.88 20.27 -8.84
N ALA A 167 -16.77 19.39 -9.84
CA ALA A 167 -17.02 17.96 -9.67
C ALA A 167 -16.00 17.31 -8.73
N LYS A 168 -14.71 17.65 -8.88
CA LYS A 168 -13.65 17.22 -7.95
C LYS A 168 -13.94 17.65 -6.51
N TYR A 169 -14.33 18.90 -6.29
CA TYR A 169 -14.65 19.38 -4.94
C TYR A 169 -15.86 18.68 -4.33
N LEU A 170 -16.88 18.34 -5.12
CA LEU A 170 -18.03 17.57 -4.67
C LEU A 170 -17.63 16.15 -4.27
N ALA A 171 -16.85 15.45 -5.11
CA ALA A 171 -16.34 14.11 -4.81
C ALA A 171 -15.46 14.10 -3.53
N LEU A 172 -14.57 15.09 -3.37
CA LEU A 172 -13.75 15.23 -2.16
C LEU A 172 -14.60 15.58 -0.91
N THR A 173 -15.68 16.36 -1.07
CA THR A 173 -16.62 16.64 0.02
C THR A 173 -17.33 15.37 0.46
N GLU A 174 -17.83 14.58 -0.51
CA GLU A 174 -18.53 13.31 -0.26
C GLU A 174 -17.61 12.32 0.47
N LEU A 175 -16.37 12.20 0.00
CA LEU A 175 -15.34 11.37 0.65
C LEU A 175 -15.03 11.81 2.09
N SER A 176 -14.84 13.12 2.30
CA SER A 176 -14.62 13.69 3.63
C SER A 176 -15.81 13.45 4.56
N HIS A 177 -17.03 13.54 4.02
CA HIS A 177 -18.24 13.24 4.77
C HIS A 177 -18.29 11.77 5.17
N TYR A 178 -18.05 10.86 4.21
CA TYR A 178 -18.02 9.42 4.47
C TYR A 178 -17.02 9.05 5.56
N ILE A 179 -15.77 9.52 5.47
CA ILE A 179 -14.72 9.23 6.47
C ILE A 179 -15.12 9.76 7.84
N SER A 180 -15.71 10.96 7.88
CA SER A 180 -16.19 11.55 9.12
C SER A 180 -17.33 10.75 9.74
N GLU A 181 -18.26 10.25 8.94
CA GLU A 181 -19.38 9.42 9.41
C GLU A 181 -18.87 8.06 9.89
N ALA A 182 -17.97 7.43 9.13
CA ALA A 182 -17.31 6.20 9.52
C ALA A 182 -16.65 6.31 10.89
N ASN A 183 -15.86 7.36 11.09
CA ASN A 183 -15.23 7.62 12.37
C ASN A 183 -16.27 7.87 13.49
N ALA A 184 -17.34 8.63 13.23
CA ALA A 184 -18.38 8.87 14.22
C ALA A 184 -19.15 7.58 14.61
N GLU A 185 -19.25 6.62 13.70
CA GLU A 185 -19.90 5.32 13.89
C GLU A 185 -18.95 4.25 14.47
N GLY A 186 -17.70 4.61 14.81
CA GLY A 186 -16.73 3.66 15.38
C GLY A 186 -16.03 2.78 14.35
N ARG A 187 -16.07 3.15 13.06
CA ARG A 187 -15.39 2.45 11.95
C ARG A 187 -14.06 3.13 11.64
N SER A 188 -12.98 2.35 11.64
CA SER A 188 -11.65 2.81 11.24
C SER A 188 -11.51 2.80 9.72
N VAL A 189 -10.67 3.68 9.18
CA VAL A 189 -10.34 3.71 7.75
C VAL A 189 -8.83 3.72 7.54
N TRP A 190 -8.38 3.21 6.41
CA TRP A 190 -7.00 3.28 5.95
C TRP A 190 -6.94 4.06 4.63
N ILE A 191 -6.01 5.00 4.57
CA ILE A 191 -5.70 5.79 3.39
C ILE A 191 -4.19 5.86 3.17
N ALA A 192 -3.75 5.84 1.91
CA ALA A 192 -2.35 6.10 1.58
C ALA A 192 -2.01 7.59 1.82
N GLN A 193 -0.78 7.88 2.23
CA GLN A 193 -0.30 9.25 2.52
C GLN A 193 -0.21 10.18 1.30
N ARG A 194 -0.34 9.63 0.09
CA ARG A 194 -0.41 10.38 -1.18
C ARG A 194 -1.16 9.58 -2.23
N GLU A 195 -1.52 10.23 -3.32
CA GLU A 195 -2.18 9.55 -4.44
C GLU A 195 -1.22 8.56 -5.15
N GLY A 196 -1.58 7.28 -5.09
CA GLY A 196 -0.83 6.20 -5.73
C GLY A 196 0.35 5.70 -4.90
N ARG A 197 0.86 4.52 -5.28
CA ARG A 197 2.02 3.91 -4.62
C ARG A 197 3.30 4.68 -4.94
N ALA A 198 4.23 4.67 -3.98
CA ALA A 198 5.60 5.15 -4.17
C ALA A 198 6.29 4.33 -5.28
N LYS A 199 6.82 5.03 -6.28
CA LYS A 199 7.57 4.42 -7.39
C LYS A 199 9.06 4.45 -7.16
N ASP A 200 9.52 5.51 -6.50
CA ASP A 200 10.90 5.81 -6.15
C ASP A 200 11.21 5.48 -4.69
N GLY A 201 10.25 4.97 -3.91
CA GLY A 201 10.46 4.69 -2.49
C GLY A 201 10.75 5.91 -1.61
N PHE A 202 10.51 7.13 -2.11
CA PHE A 202 10.66 8.38 -1.36
C PHE A 202 9.32 8.74 -0.71
N ASP A 203 9.13 8.35 0.55
CA ASP A 203 7.86 8.48 1.27
C ASP A 203 7.71 9.86 1.93
N ILE A 204 6.87 10.72 1.34
CA ILE A 204 6.40 12.00 1.89
C ILE A 204 4.88 12.12 1.75
N THR A 205 4.23 12.68 2.76
CA THR A 205 2.78 12.87 2.83
C THR A 205 2.35 14.06 1.98
N ASP A 206 1.28 13.91 1.20
CA ASP A 206 0.65 15.01 0.47
C ASP A 206 -0.34 15.76 1.39
N PRO A 207 -0.09 17.06 1.72
CA PRO A 207 -1.00 17.86 2.54
C PRO A 207 -2.42 17.95 1.97
N ALA A 208 -2.62 17.71 0.66
CA ALA A 208 -3.94 17.70 0.04
C ALA A 208 -4.87 16.62 0.64
N ILE A 209 -4.33 15.48 1.06
CA ILE A 209 -5.12 14.42 1.71
C ILE A 209 -5.64 14.91 3.07
N ILE A 210 -4.81 15.61 3.84
CA ILE A 210 -5.23 16.18 5.12
C ILE A 210 -6.25 17.30 4.93
N LYS A 211 -6.05 18.15 3.90
CA LYS A 211 -7.06 19.17 3.52
C LYS A 211 -8.39 18.51 3.18
N MET A 212 -8.37 17.39 2.47
CA MET A 212 -9.58 16.62 2.13
C MET A 212 -10.32 16.16 3.38
N LEU A 213 -9.64 15.58 4.37
CA LEU A 213 -10.26 15.10 5.61
C LEU A 213 -11.07 16.18 6.35
N HIS A 214 -10.67 17.45 6.24
CA HIS A 214 -11.34 18.57 6.91
C HIS A 214 -12.53 19.18 6.15
N ILE A 215 -12.71 18.90 4.85
CA ILE A 215 -13.70 19.61 4.01
C ILE A 215 -15.12 19.56 4.59
N TRP A 216 -15.58 18.39 5.01
CA TRP A 216 -16.92 18.19 5.56
C TRP A 216 -17.08 18.85 6.93
N GLN A 217 -16.15 18.58 7.84
CA GLN A 217 -16.16 19.14 9.20
C GLN A 217 -16.12 20.68 9.20
N LYS A 218 -15.36 21.28 8.28
CA LYS A 218 -15.37 22.74 8.07
C LYS A 218 -16.75 23.29 7.73
N LYS A 219 -17.53 22.58 6.92
CA LYS A 219 -18.91 22.97 6.58
C LYS A 219 -19.85 22.89 7.78
N GLN A 220 -19.54 22.03 8.75
CA GLN A 220 -20.24 21.91 10.03
C GLN A 220 -19.75 22.91 11.08
N GLY A 221 -18.81 23.80 10.74
CA GLY A 221 -18.25 24.81 11.66
C GLY A 221 -17.22 24.27 12.65
N VAL A 222 -16.75 23.03 12.48
CA VAL A 222 -15.71 22.42 13.32
C VAL A 222 -14.34 22.94 12.90
N SER A 223 -13.47 23.23 13.87
CA SER A 223 -12.13 23.75 13.59
C SER A 223 -11.20 22.68 12.99
N PHE A 224 -10.08 23.11 12.39
CA PHE A 224 -9.10 22.19 11.81
C PHE A 224 -8.48 21.29 12.88
N ALA A 225 -7.93 21.86 13.96
CA ALA A 225 -7.34 21.11 15.07
C ALA A 225 -8.34 20.13 15.69
N GLU A 226 -9.59 20.55 15.92
CA GLU A 226 -10.63 19.67 16.46
C GLU A 226 -10.95 18.51 15.50
N THR A 227 -10.96 18.77 14.19
CA THR A 227 -11.14 17.71 13.18
C THR A 227 -10.02 16.67 13.27
N ILE A 228 -8.76 17.11 13.29
CA ILE A 228 -7.60 16.21 13.33
C ILE A 228 -7.59 15.36 14.59
N ASN A 229 -7.87 15.95 15.76
CA ASN A 229 -7.95 15.21 17.02
C ASN A 229 -9.14 14.24 17.05
N LYS A 230 -10.29 14.59 16.45
CA LYS A 230 -11.46 13.69 16.36
C LYS A 230 -11.23 12.45 15.49
N LEU A 231 -10.43 12.59 14.44
CA LEU A 231 -10.15 11.50 13.50
C LEU A 231 -9.16 10.46 14.04
N ASN A 232 -8.51 10.72 15.17
CA ASN A 232 -7.46 9.86 15.75
C ASN A 232 -6.50 9.37 14.66
N ILE A 233 -5.86 10.30 13.95
CA ILE A 233 -4.99 9.94 12.83
C ILE A 233 -3.79 9.14 13.35
N VAL A 234 -3.55 7.95 12.80
CA VAL A 234 -2.42 7.08 13.18
C VAL A 234 -1.50 6.89 11.98
N PRO A 235 -0.26 7.37 12.03
CA PRO A 235 0.74 7.06 11.02
C PRO A 235 1.12 5.57 11.08
N VAL A 236 1.28 4.94 9.92
CA VAL A 236 1.71 3.55 9.80
C VAL A 236 2.87 3.47 8.81
N SER A 237 3.97 2.84 9.23
CA SER A 237 5.10 2.57 8.35
C SER A 237 5.07 1.12 7.90
N ILE A 238 5.11 0.90 6.58
CA ILE A 238 5.12 -0.40 5.95
C ILE A 238 6.46 -0.55 5.22
N SER A 239 7.26 -1.50 5.68
CA SER A 239 8.62 -1.72 5.18
C SER A 239 8.71 -3.09 4.52
N TYR A 240 9.16 -3.10 3.27
CA TYR A 240 9.46 -4.32 2.51
C TYR A 240 10.97 -4.41 2.29
N GLU A 241 11.54 -5.60 2.49
CA GLU A 241 12.94 -5.85 2.14
C GLU A 241 13.13 -5.84 0.62
N TYR A 242 12.22 -6.49 -0.11
CA TYR A 242 12.15 -6.44 -1.56
C TYR A 242 10.75 -6.03 -2.02
N ASP A 243 10.71 -5.09 -2.95
CA ASP A 243 9.47 -4.70 -3.60
C ASP A 243 9.21 -5.65 -4.79
N PRO A 244 8.11 -6.44 -4.77
CA PRO A 244 7.82 -7.41 -5.83
C PRO A 244 7.53 -6.74 -7.18
N CYS A 245 7.25 -5.43 -7.19
CA CYS A 245 6.96 -4.63 -8.36
C CYS A 245 8.10 -3.65 -8.70
N ASP A 246 9.30 -3.77 -8.12
CA ASP A 246 10.42 -2.86 -8.37
C ASP A 246 10.76 -2.74 -9.87
N GLY A 247 10.78 -3.84 -10.60
CA GLY A 247 11.02 -3.85 -12.04
C GLY A 247 9.98 -3.03 -12.82
N LEU A 248 8.68 -3.26 -12.54
CA LEU A 248 7.59 -2.54 -13.19
C LEU A 248 7.66 -1.03 -12.88
N LYS A 249 7.89 -0.69 -11.60
CA LYS A 249 8.03 0.70 -11.15
C LYS A 249 9.23 1.39 -11.80
N ALA A 250 10.38 0.71 -11.89
CA ALA A 250 11.58 1.26 -12.50
C ALA A 250 11.42 1.47 -14.01
N THR A 251 10.79 0.53 -14.73
CA THR A 251 10.45 0.71 -16.14
C THR A 251 9.49 1.87 -16.36
N GLU A 252 8.48 2.03 -15.49
CA GLU A 252 7.58 3.18 -15.56
C GLU A 252 8.31 4.51 -15.32
N LEU A 253 9.18 4.59 -14.30
CA LEU A 253 9.98 5.79 -14.02
C LEU A 253 10.89 6.15 -15.19
N GLN A 254 11.53 5.16 -15.81
CA GLN A 254 12.34 5.34 -17.00
C GLN A 254 11.50 5.88 -18.17
N ALA A 255 10.36 5.27 -18.47
CA ALA A 255 9.49 5.69 -19.57
C ALA A 255 8.91 7.10 -19.36
N ARG A 256 8.61 7.48 -18.11
CA ARG A 256 8.19 8.85 -17.77
C ARG A 256 9.30 9.85 -18.00
N ALA A 257 10.55 9.49 -17.67
CA ALA A 257 11.70 10.35 -17.92
C ALA A 257 11.98 10.53 -19.42
N SER A 258 11.64 9.56 -20.27
CA SER A 258 11.74 9.68 -21.73
C SER A 258 10.50 10.29 -22.41
N SER A 259 9.46 10.64 -21.65
CA SER A 259 8.15 11.09 -22.16
C SER A 259 7.38 10.07 -23.02
N ASP A 260 7.73 8.79 -22.93
CA ASP A 260 7.11 7.70 -23.71
C ASP A 260 6.05 6.91 -22.92
N TYR A 261 5.72 7.34 -21.71
CA TYR A 261 4.85 6.56 -20.84
C TYR A 261 3.36 6.69 -21.21
N VAL A 262 2.78 5.58 -21.65
CA VAL A 262 1.33 5.39 -21.78
C VAL A 262 0.94 4.23 -20.86
N LYS A 263 0.09 4.52 -19.86
CA LYS A 263 -0.42 3.49 -18.94
C LYS A 263 -1.21 2.45 -19.74
N GLN A 264 -0.83 1.18 -19.62
CA GLN A 264 -1.49 0.09 -20.34
C GLN A 264 -2.69 -0.45 -19.55
N GLU A 265 -3.68 -0.96 -20.29
CA GLU A 265 -4.79 -1.68 -19.69
C GLU A 265 -4.27 -2.96 -19.01
N GLY A 266 -4.67 -3.20 -17.76
CA GLY A 266 -4.26 -4.39 -17.00
C GLY A 266 -2.95 -4.26 -16.19
N GLU A 267 -2.20 -3.14 -16.29
CA GLU A 267 -0.95 -2.93 -15.52
C GLU A 267 -1.17 -3.00 -14.00
N ASP A 268 -2.32 -2.48 -13.52
CA ASP A 268 -2.69 -2.54 -12.11
C ASP A 268 -2.97 -3.99 -11.67
N VAL A 269 -3.60 -4.81 -12.52
CA VAL A 269 -3.87 -6.23 -12.26
C VAL A 269 -2.57 -7.02 -12.19
N GLU A 270 -1.63 -6.77 -13.12
CA GLU A 270 -0.31 -7.40 -13.08
C GLU A 270 0.44 -7.05 -11.79
N SER A 271 0.38 -5.79 -11.39
CA SER A 271 1.00 -5.33 -10.13
C SER A 271 0.42 -6.05 -8.91
N ILE A 272 -0.92 -6.20 -8.83
CA ILE A 272 -1.59 -6.93 -7.74
C ILE A 272 -1.15 -8.40 -7.73
N MET A 273 -1.14 -9.06 -8.88
CA MET A 273 -0.76 -10.47 -8.99
C MET A 273 0.70 -10.70 -8.58
N ARG A 274 1.62 -9.83 -9.02
CA ARG A 274 3.04 -9.86 -8.60
C ARG A 274 3.18 -9.59 -7.11
N GLY A 275 2.45 -8.60 -6.60
CA GLY A 275 2.33 -8.27 -5.19
C GLY A 275 1.97 -9.49 -4.34
N ILE A 276 1.04 -10.31 -4.79
CA ILE A 276 0.66 -11.55 -4.08
C ILE A 276 1.72 -12.65 -4.26
N ALA A 277 2.17 -12.90 -5.49
CA ALA A 277 2.91 -14.12 -5.83
C ALA A 277 4.41 -14.06 -5.57
N LEU A 278 5.06 -12.91 -5.76
CA LEU A 278 6.52 -12.84 -5.78
C LEU A 278 7.14 -12.71 -4.38
N PRO A 279 8.37 -13.22 -4.15
CA PRO A 279 9.05 -13.09 -2.87
C PRO A 279 9.33 -11.65 -2.48
N LYS A 280 9.13 -11.33 -1.19
CA LYS A 280 9.29 -9.98 -0.61
C LYS A 280 10.42 -9.89 0.41
N GLY A 281 11.03 -11.02 0.76
CA GLY A 281 11.94 -11.11 1.91
C GLY A 281 11.18 -10.83 3.20
N ARG A 282 11.77 -10.03 4.08
CA ARG A 282 11.16 -9.59 5.33
C ARG A 282 10.21 -8.43 5.11
N VAL A 283 9.08 -8.44 5.80
CA VAL A 283 8.08 -7.37 5.81
C VAL A 283 7.78 -6.97 7.25
N HIS A 284 7.74 -5.67 7.50
CA HIS A 284 7.47 -5.11 8.81
C HIS A 284 6.41 -4.00 8.75
N ILE A 285 5.45 -4.04 9.67
CA ILE A 285 4.47 -2.97 9.89
C ILE A 285 4.72 -2.35 11.27
N GLN A 286 5.01 -1.05 11.29
CA GLN A 286 5.10 -0.29 12.52
C GLN A 286 3.90 0.66 12.63
N ILE A 287 3.04 0.43 13.62
CA ILE A 287 1.92 1.31 13.95
C ILE A 287 2.46 2.44 14.85
N GLY A 288 2.27 3.68 14.41
CA GLY A 288 2.68 4.86 15.17
C GLY A 288 1.75 5.20 16.32
N GLU A 289 2.03 6.31 16.98
CA GLU A 289 1.16 6.88 18.00
C GLU A 289 0.10 7.77 17.35
N PRO A 290 -1.17 7.73 17.81
CA PRO A 290 -2.21 8.65 17.35
C PRO A 290 -1.76 10.11 17.51
N LEU A 291 -1.86 10.88 16.43
CA LEU A 291 -1.52 12.30 16.44
C LEU A 291 -2.43 13.05 17.41
N LYS A 292 -1.81 13.82 18.31
CA LYS A 292 -2.48 14.71 19.25
C LYS A 292 -1.79 16.06 19.24
N GLY A 293 -2.56 17.13 19.22
CA GLY A 293 -2.01 18.48 19.32
C GLY A 293 -2.85 19.54 18.62
N GLU A 294 -2.39 20.78 18.76
CA GLU A 294 -2.96 21.96 18.11
C GLU A 294 -2.25 22.18 16.77
N PHE A 295 -2.73 21.52 15.73
CA PHE A 295 -2.21 21.72 14.37
C PHE A 295 -2.87 22.95 13.73
N ALA A 296 -2.06 23.88 13.22
CA ALA A 296 -2.55 25.09 12.58
C ALA A 296 -3.04 24.83 11.14
N ASP A 297 -2.41 23.89 10.44
CA ASP A 297 -2.67 23.59 9.04
C ASP A 297 -2.28 22.15 8.65
N ALA A 298 -2.60 21.80 7.41
CA ALA A 298 -2.33 20.48 6.84
C ALA A 298 -0.85 20.16 6.67
N ASP A 299 0.01 21.18 6.49
CA ASP A 299 1.44 21.00 6.30
C ASP A 299 2.09 20.56 7.62
N GLN A 300 1.64 21.10 8.76
CA GLN A 300 2.07 20.63 10.09
C GLN A 300 1.66 19.19 10.38
N VAL A 301 0.43 18.80 10.00
CA VAL A 301 -0.03 17.40 10.16
C VAL A 301 0.76 16.46 9.26
N ALA A 302 0.99 16.85 7.99
CA ALA A 302 1.81 16.07 7.07
C ALA A 302 3.23 15.88 7.59
N HIS A 303 3.82 16.92 8.18
CA HIS A 303 5.15 16.83 8.79
C HIS A 303 5.17 15.89 10.00
N ALA A 304 4.14 15.93 10.86
CA ALA A 304 4.02 15.02 12.00
C ALA A 304 3.79 13.55 11.58
N LEU A 305 3.04 13.33 10.49
CA LEU A 305 2.89 12.01 9.86
C LEU A 305 4.24 11.51 9.33
N ASP A 306 4.92 12.32 8.53
CA ASP A 306 6.19 11.96 7.92
C ASP A 306 7.27 11.66 8.96
N ALA A 307 7.34 12.45 10.04
CA ALA A 307 8.27 12.22 11.14
C ALA A 307 8.13 10.80 11.68
N GLN A 308 6.90 10.38 12.03
CA GLN A 308 6.67 9.03 12.52
C GLN A 308 6.84 7.96 11.42
N ILE A 309 6.32 8.15 10.21
CA ILE A 309 6.40 7.14 9.13
C ILE A 309 7.85 6.84 8.74
N ILE A 310 8.69 7.90 8.64
CA ILE A 310 10.09 7.79 8.24
C ILE A 310 10.94 7.23 9.39
N GLU A 311 10.73 7.69 10.62
CA GLU A 311 11.43 7.17 11.80
C GLU A 311 11.15 5.67 11.99
N ASN A 312 9.87 5.30 11.87
CA ASN A 312 9.39 3.94 12.03
C ASN A 312 9.69 3.01 10.84
N TYR A 313 10.18 3.56 9.71
CA TYR A 313 10.54 2.73 8.57
C TYR A 313 11.73 1.84 8.94
N ARG A 314 11.51 0.53 8.88
CA ARG A 314 12.54 -0.49 9.14
C ARG A 314 13.40 -0.65 7.90
N LEU A 315 14.67 -0.25 8.03
CA LEU A 315 15.64 -0.40 6.96
C LEU A 315 16.11 -1.85 6.87
N PHE A 316 16.23 -2.33 5.63
CA PHE A 316 16.78 -3.63 5.32
C PHE A 316 18.11 -3.48 4.55
N PRO A 317 18.94 -4.53 4.50
CA PRO A 317 20.24 -4.53 3.83
C PRO A 317 20.23 -4.00 2.38
N PRO A 318 19.22 -4.30 1.54
CA PRO A 318 19.13 -3.72 0.19
C PRO A 318 19.19 -2.18 0.15
N SER A 319 18.66 -1.48 1.16
CA SER A 319 18.72 -0.01 1.21
C SER A 319 20.15 0.51 1.35
N PHE A 320 20.94 -0.15 2.19
CA PHE A 320 22.34 0.21 2.38
C PHE A 320 23.18 -0.16 1.14
N LEU A 321 23.00 -1.38 0.63
CA LEU A 321 23.70 -1.86 -0.56
C LEU A 321 23.43 -0.97 -1.77
N ALA A 322 22.19 -0.50 -1.93
CA ALA A 322 21.83 0.42 -3.00
C ALA A 322 22.64 1.73 -2.96
N ILE A 323 22.87 2.30 -1.77
CA ILE A 323 23.72 3.49 -1.59
C ILE A 323 25.17 3.18 -2.02
N GLU A 324 25.73 2.03 -1.62
CA GLU A 324 27.09 1.64 -2.02
C GLU A 324 27.24 1.48 -3.53
N HIS A 325 26.24 0.86 -4.19
CA HIS A 325 26.19 0.77 -5.64
C HIS A 325 26.10 2.15 -6.31
N LEU A 326 25.25 3.05 -5.82
CA LEU A 326 25.13 4.42 -6.36
C LEU A 326 26.44 5.21 -6.20
N LEU A 327 27.14 5.06 -5.08
CA LEU A 327 28.46 5.67 -4.86
C LEU A 327 29.50 5.12 -5.84
N SER A 328 29.51 3.81 -6.09
CA SER A 328 30.40 3.19 -7.06
C SER A 328 30.14 3.69 -8.48
N LEU A 329 28.86 3.78 -8.88
CA LEU A 329 28.45 4.31 -10.18
C LEU A 329 28.82 5.80 -10.35
N GLY A 330 28.57 6.61 -9.32
CA GLY A 330 28.92 8.03 -9.32
C GLY A 330 30.40 8.28 -9.53
N LYS A 331 31.26 7.50 -8.87
CA LYS A 331 32.72 7.55 -9.05
C LYS A 331 33.15 7.11 -10.46
N ALA A 332 32.53 6.05 -10.99
CA ALA A 332 32.87 5.51 -12.30
C ALA A 332 32.45 6.43 -13.46
N MET A 333 31.32 7.13 -13.33
CA MET A 333 30.73 7.90 -14.42
C MET A 333 31.02 9.41 -14.36
N GLN A 334 31.65 9.92 -13.29
CA GLN A 334 31.81 11.38 -13.03
C GLN A 334 30.50 12.18 -13.20
N SER A 335 29.35 11.51 -13.02
CA SER A 335 28.04 12.02 -13.43
C SER A 335 27.21 12.58 -12.28
N LEU A 336 27.64 12.34 -11.03
CA LEU A 336 27.03 12.93 -9.84
C LEU A 336 27.80 14.19 -9.44
N LYS A 337 27.07 15.24 -9.06
CA LYS A 337 27.67 16.47 -8.49
C LYS A 337 28.36 16.14 -7.18
N ASP A 338 29.45 16.86 -6.87
CA ASP A 338 30.25 16.65 -5.65
C ASP A 338 29.39 16.65 -4.37
N ASP A 339 28.40 17.54 -4.29
CA ASP A 339 27.48 17.63 -3.15
C ASP A 339 26.61 16.37 -2.98
N SER A 340 26.21 15.72 -4.08
CA SER A 340 25.43 14.48 -4.06
C SER A 340 26.27 13.30 -3.61
N ILE A 341 27.55 13.26 -4.01
CA ILE A 341 28.50 12.24 -3.57
C ILE A 341 28.79 12.40 -2.08
N ALA A 342 29.04 13.63 -1.62
CA ALA A 342 29.28 13.92 -0.20
C ALA A 342 28.10 13.50 0.68
N LYS A 343 26.87 13.80 0.25
CA LYS A 343 25.64 13.37 0.94
C LYS A 343 25.56 11.84 1.02
N LEU A 344 25.72 11.14 -0.11
CA LEU A 344 25.67 9.68 -0.13
C LEU A 344 26.77 9.05 0.75
N GLN A 345 27.96 9.66 0.81
CA GLN A 345 29.05 9.20 1.68
C GLN A 345 28.72 9.38 3.16
N ALA A 346 28.13 10.51 3.54
CA ALA A 346 27.69 10.76 4.91
C ALA A 346 26.63 9.73 5.34
N VAL A 347 25.62 9.53 4.49
CA VAL A 347 24.55 8.54 4.70
C VAL A 347 25.11 7.12 4.82
N ALA A 348 26.00 6.73 3.92
CA ALA A 348 26.64 5.41 3.96
C ALA A 348 27.44 5.20 5.24
N SER A 349 28.13 6.24 5.73
CA SER A 349 28.93 6.15 6.96
C SER A 349 28.03 5.95 8.19
N GLN A 350 26.96 6.72 8.32
CA GLN A 350 25.99 6.57 9.41
C GLN A 350 25.25 5.23 9.36
N ALA A 351 24.91 4.77 8.15
CA ALA A 351 24.26 3.47 7.98
C ALA A 351 25.18 2.29 8.33
N LYS A 352 26.49 2.39 8.04
CA LYS A 352 27.47 1.37 8.44
C LYS A 352 27.50 1.16 9.96
N GLU A 353 27.37 2.21 10.75
CA GLU A 353 27.28 2.10 12.21
C GLU A 353 26.03 1.34 12.66
N SER A 354 24.91 1.56 11.97
CA SER A 354 23.64 0.86 12.24
C SER A 354 23.66 -0.62 11.80
N VAL A 355 24.48 -0.94 10.80
CA VAL A 355 24.65 -2.28 10.23
C VAL A 355 25.83 -3.04 10.84
N ALA A 356 26.69 -2.37 11.64
CA ALA A 356 27.85 -2.97 12.29
C ALA A 356 27.51 -4.13 13.24
N GLY A 357 26.24 -4.25 13.67
CA GLY A 357 25.73 -5.37 14.45
C GLY A 357 25.32 -6.60 13.62
N LEU A 358 25.31 -6.53 12.28
CA LEU A 358 25.02 -7.68 11.42
C LEU A 358 26.25 -8.56 11.24
N ASP A 359 26.03 -9.87 11.11
CA ASP A 359 27.08 -10.81 10.76
C ASP A 359 27.67 -10.49 9.38
N SER A 360 28.99 -10.29 9.34
CA SER A 360 29.76 -10.01 8.13
C SER A 360 29.53 -11.03 7.00
N GLN A 361 29.32 -12.31 7.34
CA GLN A 361 29.06 -13.35 6.34
C GLN A 361 27.67 -13.19 5.72
N GLU A 362 26.67 -12.89 6.56
CA GLU A 362 25.29 -12.66 6.12
C GLU A 362 25.17 -11.41 5.24
N LEU A 363 25.85 -10.32 5.60
CA LEU A 363 25.88 -9.11 4.78
C LEU A 363 26.53 -9.38 3.42
N THR A 364 27.59 -10.18 3.38
CA THR A 364 28.25 -10.58 2.12
C THR A 364 27.31 -11.41 1.24
N ARG A 365 26.56 -12.35 1.83
CA ARG A 365 25.55 -13.14 1.12
C ARG A 365 24.46 -12.25 0.53
N GLN A 366 23.90 -11.34 1.33
CA GLN A 366 22.86 -10.41 0.89
C GLN A 366 23.36 -9.44 -0.19
N ALA A 367 24.61 -9.00 -0.11
CA ALA A 367 25.25 -8.19 -1.16
C ALA A 367 25.31 -8.93 -2.49
N ALA A 368 25.68 -10.22 -2.47
CA ALA A 368 25.69 -11.06 -3.66
C ALA A 368 24.28 -11.28 -4.22
N GLU A 369 23.28 -11.53 -3.36
CA GLU A 369 21.88 -11.70 -3.78
C GLU A 369 21.29 -10.42 -4.39
N PHE A 370 21.54 -9.27 -3.76
CA PHE A 370 21.09 -7.98 -4.28
C PHE A 370 21.76 -7.66 -5.61
N SER A 371 23.06 -7.90 -5.74
CA SER A 371 23.78 -7.72 -7.00
C SER A 371 23.26 -8.63 -8.12
N ALA A 372 22.99 -9.90 -7.81
CA ALA A 372 22.42 -10.86 -8.75
C ALA A 372 20.99 -10.46 -9.17
N ARG A 373 20.18 -9.97 -8.23
CA ARG A 373 18.85 -9.40 -8.51
C ARG A 373 18.98 -8.19 -9.45
N LEU A 374 19.87 -7.25 -9.15
CA LEU A 374 20.07 -6.05 -9.97
C LEU A 374 20.48 -6.41 -11.41
N ALA A 375 21.36 -7.41 -11.56
CA ALA A 375 21.84 -7.88 -12.86
C ALA A 375 20.74 -8.52 -13.75
N HIS A 376 19.62 -8.97 -13.17
CA HIS A 376 18.48 -9.46 -13.96
C HIS A 376 17.72 -8.34 -14.68
N TYR A 377 17.84 -7.10 -14.21
CA TYR A 377 17.16 -5.97 -14.82
C TYR A 377 17.98 -5.34 -15.95
N PRO A 378 17.34 -4.82 -17.02
CA PRO A 378 18.03 -4.06 -18.07
C PRO A 378 18.84 -2.89 -17.49
N ALA A 379 20.04 -2.65 -18.00
CA ALA A 379 20.95 -1.61 -17.50
C ALA A 379 20.30 -0.22 -17.38
N GLN A 380 19.40 0.11 -18.31
CA GLN A 380 18.68 1.38 -18.34
C GLN A 380 17.73 1.62 -17.15
N VAL A 381 17.25 0.57 -16.49
CA VAL A 381 16.34 0.69 -15.33
C VAL A 381 17.05 0.47 -13.99
N GLN A 382 18.26 -0.11 -13.99
CA GLN A 382 19.01 -0.45 -12.77
C GLN A 382 19.21 0.76 -11.84
N ARG A 383 19.46 1.95 -12.39
CA ARG A 383 19.59 3.17 -11.59
C ARG A 383 18.32 3.50 -10.81
N TYR A 384 17.15 3.42 -11.44
CA TYR A 384 15.86 3.69 -10.77
C TYR A 384 15.59 2.67 -9.67
N ILE A 385 15.99 1.41 -9.85
CA ILE A 385 15.90 0.37 -8.82
C ILE A 385 16.79 0.73 -7.63
N LEU A 386 18.05 1.11 -7.89
CA LEU A 386 18.96 1.54 -6.83
C LEU A 386 18.42 2.75 -6.07
N GLU A 387 17.93 3.78 -6.76
CA GLU A 387 17.31 4.95 -6.14
C GLU A 387 16.10 4.54 -5.27
N MET A 388 15.26 3.61 -5.75
CA MET A 388 14.10 3.11 -5.02
C MET A 388 14.44 2.48 -3.66
N TYR A 389 15.52 1.69 -3.60
CA TYR A 389 15.97 1.07 -2.37
C TYR A 389 16.77 2.02 -1.47
N ALA A 390 17.49 2.99 -2.07
CA ALA A 390 18.28 3.99 -1.36
C ALA A 390 17.42 5.07 -0.66
N ASN A 391 16.32 5.48 -1.28
CA ASN A 391 15.51 6.61 -0.81
C ASN A 391 14.96 6.48 0.63
N PRO A 392 14.50 5.32 1.13
CA PRO A 392 14.11 5.20 2.54
C PRO A 392 15.21 5.62 3.53
N LEU A 393 16.46 5.23 3.25
CA LEU A 393 17.60 5.59 4.09
C LEU A 393 17.97 7.07 3.92
N LEU A 394 17.90 7.61 2.71
CA LEU A 394 18.09 9.04 2.45
C LEU A 394 17.04 9.91 3.16
N ASN A 395 15.77 9.47 3.18
CA ASN A 395 14.69 10.16 3.86
C ASN A 395 14.94 10.24 5.35
N LYS A 396 15.36 9.11 5.94
CA LYS A 396 15.66 9.04 7.37
C LYS A 396 16.82 9.97 7.74
N TYR A 397 17.86 10.00 6.92
CA TYR A 397 18.97 10.94 7.07
C TYR A 397 18.49 12.41 7.02
N ASP A 398 17.73 12.76 5.97
CA ASP A 398 17.25 14.12 5.76
C ASP A 398 16.30 14.60 6.87
N TYR A 399 15.45 13.70 7.39
CA TYR A 399 14.55 14.03 8.50
C TYR A 399 15.26 14.13 9.84
N SER A 400 16.26 13.28 10.10
CA SER A 400 17.08 13.39 11.32
C SER A 400 17.96 14.65 11.35
N SER A 401 18.21 15.26 10.19
CA SER A 401 19.05 16.44 10.03
C SER A 401 18.26 17.77 10.02
N ARG A 402 16.93 17.71 10.08
CA ARG A 402 16.01 18.86 10.18
C ARG A 402 15.68 19.13 11.64
#